data_AF-A0A955LD57-F1
#
_entry.id   AF-A0A955LD57-F1
#
_cell.length_a   1.000
_cell.length_b   1.000
_cell.length_c   1.000
_cell.angle_alpha   90.00
_cell.angle_beta   90.00
_cell.angle_gamma   90.00
#
_symmetry.space_group_name_H-M   'P 1'
#
loop_
_entity.id
_entity.type
_entity.pdbx_description
1 polymer ?
#
loop_
_entity_poly.entity_id
_entity_poly.type
_entity_poly.pdbx_seq_one_letter_code
_entity_poly.pdbx_strand_id
1 'polypeptide(L)' 'MGNLRPEGFEGEDLRGRTMPEEMGISCFRDADMRETDWRGTTCSHVSILDADLRGAQWEGCTFNLVSHAVDMDIWEAHHN' A
#
# COMPACT_ATOMS: atom_id res chain seq x y z
N MET A 1 -7.76 -19.55 11.43
CA MET A 1 -7.69 -18.24 10.74
C MET A 1 -6.23 -17.86 10.60
N GLY A 2 -5.74 -17.72 9.38
CA GLY A 2 -4.36 -17.29 9.12
C GLY A 2 -4.14 -15.87 9.63
N ASN A 3 -3.01 -15.64 10.28
CA ASN A 3 -2.58 -14.34 10.77
C ASN A 3 -2.19 -13.48 9.56
N LEU A 4 -3.13 -12.75 8.97
CA LEU A 4 -2.83 -11.81 7.89
C LEU A 4 -2.17 -10.58 8.52
N ARG A 5 -0.85 -10.65 8.68
CA ARG A 5 -0.05 -9.44 8.95
C ARG A 5 -0.02 -8.61 7.68
N PRO A 6 -0.30 -7.30 7.75
CA PRO A 6 -0.12 -6.38 6.64
C PRO A 6 1.32 -6.48 6.14
N GLU A 7 1.51 -6.37 4.84
CA GLU A 7 2.82 -6.08 4.28
C GLU A 7 3.11 -4.60 4.58
N GLY A 8 4.11 -4.36 5.44
CA GLY A 8 4.52 -3.02 5.85
C GLY A 8 5.61 -2.50 4.92
N PHE A 9 5.37 -1.34 4.33
CA PHE A 9 6.30 -0.59 3.48
C PHE A 9 6.50 0.84 3.99
N GLU A 10 6.30 1.05 5.29
CA GLU A 10 6.35 2.37 5.91
C GLU A 10 7.76 2.99 5.77
N GLY A 11 7.83 4.19 5.18
CA GLY A 11 9.09 4.89 4.92
C GLY A 11 10.02 4.25 3.88
N GLU A 12 9.57 3.21 3.17
CA GLU A 12 10.39 2.50 2.18
C GLU A 12 10.61 3.32 0.90
N ASP A 13 11.76 3.11 0.25
CA ASP A 13 12.04 3.63 -1.09
C ASP A 13 11.58 2.63 -2.15
N LEU A 14 10.43 2.94 -2.75
CA LEU A 14 9.76 2.12 -3.76
C LEU A 14 9.82 2.73 -5.16
N ARG A 15 10.69 3.71 -5.39
CA ARG A 15 10.72 4.46 -6.65
C ARG A 15 10.89 3.59 -7.87
N GLY A 16 10.11 3.86 -8.91
CA GLY A 16 10.19 3.16 -10.19
C GLY A 16 9.78 1.69 -10.16
N ARG A 17 9.22 1.20 -9.03
CA ARG A 17 8.83 -0.20 -8.91
C ARG A 17 7.52 -0.48 -9.62
N THR A 18 7.46 -1.65 -10.24
CA THR A 18 6.21 -2.24 -10.74
C THR A 18 5.50 -2.96 -9.59
N MET A 19 4.25 -2.60 -9.35
CA MET A 19 3.40 -3.26 -8.36
C MET A 19 2.87 -4.59 -8.89
N PRO A 20 2.53 -5.53 -7.99
CA PRO A 20 1.91 -6.77 -8.40
C PRO A 20 0.53 -6.53 -9.04
N GLU A 21 0.05 -7.50 -9.81
CA GLU A 21 -1.30 -7.46 -10.40
C GLU A 21 -2.40 -7.50 -9.34
N GLU A 22 -2.15 -8.15 -8.20
CA GLU A 22 -3.04 -8.20 -7.05
C GLU A 22 -2.27 -7.83 -5.79
N MET A 23 -2.86 -6.98 -4.95
CA MET A 23 -2.29 -6.61 -3.66
C MET A 23 -3.35 -6.58 -2.57
N GLY A 24 -3.02 -7.23 -1.46
CA GLY A 24 -3.87 -7.32 -0.28
C GLY A 24 -3.52 -6.25 0.76
N ILE A 25 -3.78 -6.58 2.02
CA ILE A 25 -3.60 -5.70 3.18
C ILE A 25 -2.15 -5.19 3.24
N SER A 26 -1.94 -3.91 2.94
CA SER A 26 -0.60 -3.30 2.83
C SER A 26 -0.60 -1.86 3.33
N CYS A 27 0.48 -1.41 3.96
CA CYS A 27 0.65 -0.04 4.45
C CYS A 27 1.89 0.61 3.83
N PHE A 28 1.69 1.73 3.14
CA PHE A 28 2.74 2.52 2.48
C PHE A 28 2.91 3.90 3.12
N ARG A 29 2.62 4.04 4.42
CA ARG A 29 2.74 5.33 5.11
C ARG A 29 4.14 5.92 4.93
N ASP A 30 4.25 7.20 4.59
CA ASP A 30 5.52 7.90 4.37
C ASP A 30 6.46 7.28 3.30
N ALA A 31 5.97 6.33 2.48
CA ALA A 31 6.79 5.67 1.47
C ALA A 31 7.07 6.59 0.26
N ASP A 32 8.26 6.46 -0.33
CA ASP A 32 8.60 7.11 -1.59
C ASP A 32 8.19 6.20 -2.76
N MET A 33 7.03 6.49 -3.34
CA MET A 33 6.39 5.69 -4.39
C MET A 33 6.42 6.39 -5.74
N ARG A 34 7.38 7.29 -5.94
CA ARG A 34 7.47 8.06 -7.19
C ARG A 34 7.75 7.14 -8.37
N GLU A 35 7.13 7.44 -9.51
CA GLU A 35 7.32 6.69 -10.76
C GLU A 35 6.95 5.20 -10.67
N THR A 36 6.18 4.79 -9.65
CA THR A 36 5.70 3.41 -9.52
C THR A 36 4.67 3.07 -10.59
N ASP A 37 4.62 1.81 -11.02
CA ASP A 37 3.68 1.32 -12.03
C ASP A 37 2.60 0.44 -11.39
N TRP A 38 1.37 0.94 -11.34
CA TRP A 38 0.17 0.29 -10.77
C TRP A 38 -0.81 -0.16 -11.87
N ARG A 39 -0.37 -0.20 -13.13
CA ARG A 39 -1.30 -0.45 -14.23
C ARG A 39 -1.88 -1.85 -14.14
N GLY A 40 -3.21 -1.93 -14.12
CA GLY A 40 -3.95 -3.18 -13.96
C GLY A 40 -3.91 -3.77 -12.54
N THR A 41 -3.28 -3.11 -11.56
CA THR A 41 -3.23 -3.62 -10.19
C THR A 41 -4.61 -3.57 -9.54
N THR A 42 -5.01 -4.68 -8.91
CA THR A 42 -6.19 -4.76 -8.05
C THR A 42 -5.75 -4.67 -6.58
N CYS A 43 -6.03 -3.54 -5.94
CA CYS A 43 -5.72 -3.26 -4.55
C CYS A 43 -6.91 -3.58 -3.65
N SER A 44 -6.68 -4.31 -2.55
CA SER A 44 -7.66 -4.56 -1.50
C SER A 44 -7.08 -4.23 -0.12
N HIS A 45 -7.71 -3.34 0.64
CA HIS A 45 -7.26 -2.92 1.99
C HIS A 45 -5.84 -2.31 2.02
N VAL A 46 -5.55 -1.42 1.07
CA VAL A 46 -4.24 -0.75 0.99
C VAL A 46 -4.32 0.67 1.56
N SER A 47 -3.36 1.04 2.40
CA SER A 47 -3.15 2.41 2.87
C SER A 47 -1.96 3.05 2.14
N ILE A 48 -2.21 4.16 1.46
CA ILE A 48 -1.20 5.02 0.80
C ILE A 48 -1.16 6.42 1.42
N LEU A 49 -1.58 6.54 2.68
CA LEU A 49 -1.56 7.81 3.42
C LEU A 49 -0.13 8.36 3.49
N ASP A 50 0.04 9.66 3.28
CA ASP A 50 1.33 10.36 3.36
C ASP A 50 2.43 9.86 2.39
N ALA A 51 2.13 8.92 1.49
CA ALA A 51 3.06 8.43 0.48
C ALA A 51 3.30 9.44 -0.64
N ASP A 52 4.54 9.51 -1.16
CA ASP A 52 4.87 10.32 -2.33
C ASP A 52 4.59 9.55 -3.64
N LEU A 53 3.45 9.84 -4.26
CA LEU A 53 2.97 9.17 -5.48
C LEU A 53 3.30 9.94 -6.77
N ARG A 54 4.20 10.93 -6.75
CA ARG A 54 4.48 11.76 -7.94
C ARG A 54 5.00 10.89 -9.09
N GLY A 55 4.33 10.98 -10.25
CA GLY A 55 4.71 10.22 -11.45
C GLY A 55 4.25 8.76 -11.45
N ALA A 56 3.56 8.29 -10.41
CA ALA A 56 2.99 6.94 -10.39
C ALA A 56 1.94 6.78 -11.51
N GLN A 57 1.96 5.62 -12.16
CA GLN A 57 1.06 5.24 -13.26
C GLN A 57 -0.08 4.39 -12.70
N TRP A 58 -1.34 4.71 -13.00
CA TRP A 58 -2.52 4.10 -12.36
C TRP A 58 -3.54 3.56 -13.36
N GLU A 59 -3.21 3.50 -14.66
CA GLU A 59 -4.16 3.13 -15.70
C GLU A 59 -4.70 1.70 -15.48
N GLY A 60 -6.01 1.58 -15.30
CA GLY A 60 -6.64 0.28 -15.03
C GLY A 60 -6.43 -0.25 -13.60
N CYS A 61 -5.82 0.53 -12.71
CA CYS A 61 -5.76 0.19 -11.29
C CYS A 61 -7.17 0.21 -10.69
N THR A 62 -7.53 -0.84 -9.97
CA THR A 62 -8.82 -0.97 -9.28
C THR A 62 -8.61 -1.02 -7.78
N PHE A 63 -9.42 -0.27 -7.04
CA PHE A 63 -9.40 -0.29 -5.58
C PHE A 63 -10.69 -0.90 -5.03
N ASN A 64 -10.59 -2.14 -4.57
CA ASN A 64 -11.68 -2.85 -3.93
C ASN A 64 -11.55 -2.66 -2.43
N LEU A 65 -12.37 -1.78 -1.85
CA LEU A 65 -12.30 -1.43 -0.42
C LEU A 65 -10.96 -0.76 -0.06
N VAL A 66 -10.74 0.46 -0.59
CA VAL A 66 -9.84 1.40 0.10
C VAL A 66 -10.46 1.61 1.46
N SER A 67 -9.88 1.01 2.49
CA SER A 67 -10.35 1.31 3.83
C SER A 67 -10.10 2.80 4.05
N HIS A 68 -11.14 3.54 4.41
CA HIS A 68 -10.98 4.62 5.38
C HIS A 68 -10.54 3.96 6.69
N ALA A 69 -9.37 3.32 6.71
CA ALA A 69 -8.77 2.82 7.92
C ALA A 69 -8.29 4.07 8.62
N VAL A 70 -9.21 4.63 9.41
CA VAL A 70 -8.93 5.68 10.37
C VAL A 70 -7.76 5.28 11.27
N ASP A 71 -7.42 4.00 11.34
CA ASP A 71 -6.14 3.48 11.81
C ASP A 71 -5.86 2.14 11.12
N MET A 72 -4.83 2.06 10.27
CA MET A 72 -4.00 0.85 10.28
C MET A 72 -3.10 0.84 11.53
N ASP A 73 -3.13 1.90 12.34
CA ASP A 73 -2.46 2.02 13.64
C ASP A 73 -3.01 1.05 14.70
N ILE A 74 -4.08 0.28 14.42
CA ILE A 74 -4.51 -0.84 15.29
C ILE A 74 -3.55 -2.05 15.19
N TRP A 75 -2.41 -1.90 14.49
CA TRP A 75 -1.27 -2.78 14.63
C TRP A 75 -0.27 -2.27 15.68
N GLU A 76 -0.76 -1.95 16.89
CA GLU A 76 0.02 -2.19 18.12
C GLU A 76 0.20 -3.72 18.27
N ALA A 77 0.97 -4.32 17.37
CA ALA A 77 1.73 -5.49 17.74
C ALA A 77 2.80 -4.99 18.69
N HIS A 78 2.49 -5.05 19.99
CA HIS A 78 3.43 -5.04 21.11
C HIS A 78 4.84 -5.41 20.64
N HIS A 79 5.68 -4.39 20.42
CA HIS A 79 7.12 -4.56 20.43
C HIS A 79 7.52 -4.73 21.90
N ASN A 80 7.50 -5.98 22.35
CA ASN A 80 8.23 -6.44 23.52
C ASN A 80 9.08 -7.64 23.11
#